data_AF-A0A925H1H4-F1
#
_entry.id   AF-A0A925H1H4-F1
#
_cell.length_a   1.000
_cell.length_b   1.000
_cell.length_c   1.000
_cell.angle_alpha   90.00
_cell.angle_beta   90.00
_cell.angle_gamma   90.00
#
_symmetry.space_group_name_H-M   'P 1'
#
loop_
_entity.id
_entity.type
_entity.pdbx_description
1 polymer ?
#
loop_
_entity_poly.entity_id
_entity_poly.type
_entity_poly.pdbx_seq_one_letter_code
_entity_poly.pdbx_strand_id
1 'polypeptide(L)'
;FYGSLHLLTYIWFDKSFNFGEIAGDVVRRWFIIVGLVGFFSMVPLAITSTDKMIKRLGGKRWQKLHRLTYVAAIAGVLHYYLLVKSDIRKPLLFAAAVAVLLGYRVYVSYSKRAGPKPLSLTQQAK
;
A
#
# COMPACT_ATOMS: atom_id res chain seq x y z
N PHE A 1 4.71 12.82 2.47
CA PHE A 1 5.50 13.61 3.43
C PHE A 1 6.33 12.72 4.35
N TYR A 2 5.74 12.00 5.33
CA TYR A 2 6.50 11.16 6.27
C TYR A 2 7.41 10.12 5.59
N GLY A 3 6.95 9.46 4.52
CA GLY A 3 7.81 8.54 3.75
C GLY A 3 9.03 9.23 3.11
N SER A 4 8.89 10.49 2.70
CA SER A 4 10.00 11.28 2.13
C SER A 4 11.00 11.69 3.22
N LEU A 5 10.51 12.07 4.40
CA LEU A 5 11.37 12.31 5.57
C LEU A 5 12.11 11.05 5.99
N HIS A 6 11.43 9.90 6.00
CA HIS A 6 12.04 8.61 6.32
C HIS A 6 13.18 8.27 5.34
N LEU A 7 12.94 8.41 4.03
CA LEU A 7 13.99 8.22 3.03
C LEU A 7 15.13 9.22 3.20
N LEU A 8 14.83 10.47 3.51
CA LEU A 8 15.83 11.51 3.75
C LEU A 8 16.69 11.18 4.97
N THR A 9 16.10 10.71 6.07
CA THR A 9 16.88 10.27 7.25
C THR A 9 17.83 9.14 6.92
N TYR A 10 17.44 8.20 6.06
CA TYR A 10 18.34 7.15 5.59
C TYR A 10 19.49 7.70 4.73
N ILE A 11 19.19 8.52 3.72
CA ILE A 11 20.21 9.03 2.79
C ILE A 11 21.18 9.98 3.48
N TRP A 12 20.66 10.92 4.27
CA TRP A 12 21.45 11.95 4.94
C TRP A 12 22.10 11.40 6.21
N PHE A 13 21.28 10.88 7.13
CA PHE A 13 21.71 10.63 8.50
C PHE A 13 22.43 9.29 8.64
N ASP A 14 21.88 8.23 8.02
CA ASP A 14 22.43 6.88 8.13
C ASP A 14 23.59 6.66 7.14
N LYS A 15 23.51 7.24 5.94
CA LYS A 15 24.48 7.00 4.84
C LYS A 15 25.30 8.20 4.42
N SER A 16 25.07 9.39 4.99
CA SER A 16 25.85 10.60 4.71
C SER A 16 26.10 10.86 3.21
N PHE A 17 25.08 10.60 2.37
CA PHE A 17 25.16 10.70 0.90
C PHE A 17 26.22 9.81 0.22
N ASN A 18 26.73 8.77 0.89
CA ASN A 18 27.61 7.79 0.28
C ASN A 18 26.81 6.83 -0.63
N PHE A 19 26.69 7.19 -1.90
CA PHE A 19 25.93 6.43 -2.90
C PHE A 19 26.49 5.02 -3.14
N GLY A 20 27.79 4.79 -2.91
CA GLY A 20 28.40 3.46 -3.04
C GLY A 20 27.88 2.49 -1.99
N GLU A 21 27.82 2.93 -0.73
CA GLU A 21 27.24 2.14 0.35
C GLU A 21 25.73 1.96 0.20
N ILE A 22 25.01 3.00 -0.24
CA ILE A 22 23.56 2.91 -0.49
C ILE A 22 23.27 1.84 -1.54
N ALA A 23 24.01 1.83 -2.67
CA ALA A 23 23.83 0.84 -3.72
C ALA A 23 24.15 -0.58 -3.21
N GLY A 24 25.22 -0.73 -2.43
CA GLY A 24 25.58 -2.00 -1.79
C GLY A 24 24.48 -2.50 -0.85
N ASP A 25 23.91 -1.62 -0.05
CA ASP A 25 22.84 -1.96 0.90
C ASP A 25 21.53 -2.30 0.19
N VAL A 26 21.16 -1.60 -0.88
CA VAL A 26 19.97 -1.92 -1.68
C VAL A 26 20.07 -3.35 -2.24
N VAL A 27 21.23 -3.77 -2.72
CA VAL A 27 21.41 -5.13 -3.29
C VAL A 27 21.49 -6.19 -2.20
N ARG A 28 22.12 -5.89 -1.06
CA ARG A 28 22.35 -6.88 0.01
C ARG A 28 21.19 -7.02 0.99
N ARG A 29 20.30 -6.02 1.10
CA ARG A 29 19.27 -5.95 2.14
C ARG A 29 17.88 -5.91 1.52
N TRP A 30 17.23 -7.07 1.51
CA TRP A 30 15.85 -7.22 1.02
C TRP A 30 14.85 -6.25 1.66
N PHE A 31 15.01 -5.88 2.94
CA PHE A 31 14.11 -4.94 3.59
C PHE A 31 14.14 -3.55 2.94
N ILE A 32 15.28 -3.08 2.43
CA ILE A 32 15.40 -1.77 1.76
C ILE A 32 14.65 -1.79 0.43
N ILE A 33 14.77 -2.87 -0.33
CA ILE A 33 14.03 -3.05 -1.59
C ILE A 33 12.53 -2.96 -1.33
N VAL A 34 12.02 -3.67 -0.31
CA VAL A 34 10.59 -3.63 0.05
C VAL A 34 10.16 -2.21 0.44
N GLY A 35 11.00 -1.50 1.19
CA GLY A 35 10.75 -0.09 1.56
C GLY A 35 10.68 0.83 0.33
N LEU A 36 11.61 0.68 -0.61
CA LEU A 36 11.62 1.43 -1.87
C LEU A 36 10.38 1.13 -2.72
N VAL A 37 9.98 -0.14 -2.86
CA VAL A 37 8.76 -0.52 -3.60
C VAL A 37 7.52 0.13 -2.96
N GLY A 38 7.44 0.14 -1.62
CA GLY A 38 6.39 0.84 -0.89
C GLY A 38 6.39 2.35 -1.18
N PHE A 39 7.56 2.99 -1.10
CA PHE A 39 7.72 4.42 -1.37
C PHE A 39 7.33 4.79 -2.82
N PHE A 40 7.84 4.06 -3.80
CA PHE A 40 7.51 4.27 -5.21
C PHE A 40 6.05 3.98 -5.53
N SER A 41 5.40 3.07 -4.79
CA SER A 41 3.96 2.87 -4.90
C SER A 41 3.17 4.10 -4.41
N MET A 42 3.69 4.87 -3.44
CA MET A 42 3.02 6.08 -2.94
C MET A 42 3.22 7.30 -3.85
N VAL A 43 4.31 7.39 -4.63
CA VAL A 43 4.60 8.51 -5.54
C VAL A 43 3.45 8.80 -6.52
N PRO A 44 2.95 7.83 -7.32
CA PRO A 44 1.87 8.11 -8.25
C PRO A 44 0.55 8.43 -7.53
N LEU A 45 0.35 7.92 -6.32
CA LEU A 45 -0.84 8.25 -5.51
C LEU A 45 -0.81 9.71 -5.05
N ALA A 46 0.35 10.19 -4.62
CA ALA A 46 0.53 11.58 -4.22
C ALA A 46 0.31 12.53 -5.42
N ILE A 47 0.88 12.21 -6.58
CA ILE A 47 0.72 13.02 -7.80
C ILE A 47 -0.74 13.03 -8.28
N THR A 48 -1.45 11.91 -8.16
CA THR A 48 -2.85 11.78 -8.61
C THR A 48 -3.88 12.21 -7.55
N SER A 49 -3.44 12.80 -6.44
CA SER A 49 -4.32 13.24 -5.35
C SER A 49 -4.98 14.60 -5.59
N THR A 50 -4.71 15.28 -6.71
CA THR A 50 -5.33 16.58 -7.04
C THR A 50 -6.68 16.38 -7.74
N ASP A 51 -7.68 17.19 -7.38
CA ASP A 51 -9.02 17.18 -8.00
C ASP A 51 -9.02 17.29 -9.53
N LYS A 52 -8.09 18.09 -10.08
CA LYS A 52 -7.89 18.21 -11.53
C LYS A 52 -7.50 16.87 -12.17
N MET A 53 -6.64 16.09 -11.51
CA MET A 53 -6.21 14.77 -11.99
C MET A 53 -7.33 13.74 -11.91
N ILE A 54 -8.15 13.78 -10.84
CA ILE A 54 -9.32 12.90 -10.69
C ILE A 54 -10.30 13.12 -11.86
N LYS A 55 -10.59 14.39 -12.18
CA LYS A 55 -11.45 14.75 -13.32
C LYS A 55 -10.84 14.35 -14.67
N ARG A 56 -9.52 14.47 -14.84
CA ARG A 56 -8.80 14.15 -16.09
C ARG A 56 -8.67 12.65 -16.38
N LEU A 57 -8.39 11.82 -15.37
CA LEU A 57 -8.23 10.37 -15.54
C LEU A 57 -9.56 9.62 -15.61
N GLY A 58 -10.62 10.20 -15.04
CA GLY A 58 -11.91 9.55 -14.85
C GLY A 58 -11.89 8.61 -13.65
N GLY A 59 -12.98 8.61 -12.88
CA GLY A 59 -13.06 7.93 -11.58
C GLY A 59 -12.68 6.45 -11.61
N LYS A 60 -12.98 5.72 -12.70
CA LYS A 60 -12.65 4.28 -12.84
C LYS A 60 -11.13 4.02 -12.90
N ARG A 61 -10.38 4.79 -13.69
CA ARG A 61 -8.92 4.62 -13.83
C ARG A 61 -8.20 5.12 -12.57
N TRP A 62 -8.67 6.22 -12.00
CA TRP A 62 -8.18 6.73 -10.71
C TRP A 62 -8.33 5.69 -9.60
N GLN A 63 -9.50 5.05 -9.47
CA GLN A 63 -9.74 3.98 -8.50
C GLN A 63 -8.79 2.78 -8.70
N LYS A 64 -8.49 2.40 -9.96
CA LYS A 64 -7.54 1.31 -10.24
C LYS A 64 -6.13 1.67 -9.79
N LEU A 65 -5.68 2.89 -10.05
CA LEU A 65 -4.37 3.38 -9.61
C LEU A 65 -4.28 3.49 -8.08
N HIS A 66 -5.37 3.94 -7.44
CA HIS A 66 -5.44 4.03 -5.99
C HIS A 66 -5.48 2.65 -5.29
N ARG A 67 -5.60 1.53 -6.01
CA ARG A 67 -5.41 0.18 -5.41
C ARG A 67 -3.96 -0.08 -5.01
N LEU A 68 -3.00 0.68 -5.53
CA LEU A 68 -1.60 0.62 -5.09
C LEU A 68 -1.44 0.95 -3.60
N THR A 69 -2.41 1.62 -2.95
CA THR A 69 -2.39 1.79 -1.49
C THR A 69 -2.29 0.46 -0.75
N TYR A 70 -2.90 -0.61 -1.28
CA TYR A 70 -2.80 -1.93 -0.66
C TYR A 70 -1.39 -2.49 -0.75
N VAL A 71 -0.72 -2.30 -1.88
CA VAL A 71 0.68 -2.69 -2.07
C VAL A 71 1.56 -1.92 -1.11
N ALA A 72 1.36 -0.60 -0.99
CA ALA A 72 2.10 0.23 -0.05
C ALA A 72 1.88 -0.19 1.41
N ALA A 73 0.65 -0.53 1.80
CA ALA A 73 0.34 -0.99 3.15
C ALA A 73 1.02 -2.32 3.49
N ILE A 74 0.96 -3.30 2.58
CA ILE A 74 1.62 -4.60 2.74
C ILE A 74 3.14 -4.43 2.77
N ALA A 75 3.69 -3.64 1.85
CA ALA A 75 5.12 -3.35 1.80
C ALA A 75 5.61 -2.67 3.08
N GLY A 76 4.84 -1.75 3.68
CA GLY A 76 5.20 -1.12 4.95
C GLY A 76 5.31 -2.11 6.11
N VAL A 77 4.36 -3.03 6.23
CA VAL A 77 4.40 -4.09 7.25
C VAL A 77 5.58 -5.03 7.02
N LEU A 78 5.79 -5.47 5.77
CA LEU A 78 6.90 -6.35 5.41
C LEU A 78 8.26 -5.67 5.65
N HIS A 79 8.40 -4.39 5.28
CA HIS A 79 9.60 -3.60 5.53
C HIS A 79 9.92 -3.54 7.02
N TYR A 80 8.92 -3.28 7.86
CA TYR A 80 9.11 -3.24 9.32
C TYR A 80 9.40 -4.62 9.91
N TYR A 81 8.72 -5.66 9.44
CA TYR A 81 8.95 -7.03 9.89
C TYR A 81 10.37 -7.52 9.57
N LEU A 82 10.86 -7.27 8.36
CA LEU A 82 12.21 -7.67 7.94
C LEU A 82 13.32 -6.86 8.63
N LEU A 83 12.98 -5.70 9.20
CA LEU A 83 13.94 -4.86 9.93
C LEU A 83 14.17 -5.35 11.36
N VAL A 84 13.16 -5.96 12.00
CA VAL A 84 13.26 -6.38 13.41
C VAL A 84 13.86 -7.78 13.53
N LYS A 85 14.98 -7.90 14.25
CA LYS A 85 15.70 -9.17 14.40
C LYS A 85 15.30 -10.02 15.62
N SER A 86 14.69 -9.42 16.64
CA SER A 86 14.48 -10.10 17.94
C SER A 86 13.08 -9.94 18.54
N ASP A 87 12.45 -8.75 18.46
CA ASP A 87 11.11 -8.53 19.02
C ASP A 87 10.03 -8.31 17.95
N ILE A 88 9.47 -9.43 17.47
CA ILE A 88 8.43 -9.42 16.43
C ILE A 88 7.06 -8.92 16.91
N ARG A 89 6.86 -8.62 18.21
CA ARG A 89 5.55 -8.27 18.78
C ARG A 89 4.95 -7.01 18.14
N LYS A 90 5.74 -5.95 18.02
CA LYS A 90 5.30 -4.68 17.41
C LYS A 90 4.96 -4.86 15.91
N PRO A 91 5.84 -5.47 15.09
CA PRO A 91 5.49 -5.80 13.71
C PRO A 91 4.21 -6.63 13.57
N LEU A 92 4.01 -7.63 14.44
CA LEU A 92 2.83 -8.48 14.40
C LEU A 92 1.55 -7.71 14.68
N LEU A 93 1.57 -6.77 15.63
CA LEU A 93 0.42 -5.91 15.93
C LEU A 93 0.03 -5.05 14.73
N PHE A 94 1.01 -4.43 14.06
CA PHE A 94 0.75 -3.67 12.84
C PHE A 94 0.25 -4.56 11.70
N ALA A 95 0.84 -5.75 11.54
CA ALA A 95 0.40 -6.73 10.56
C ALA A 95 -1.06 -7.16 10.81
N ALA A 96 -1.42 -7.44 12.07
CA ALA A 96 -2.76 -7.80 12.47
C ALA A 96 -3.75 -6.66 12.20
N ALA A 97 -3.41 -5.42 12.56
CA ALA A 97 -4.25 -4.25 12.29
C ALA A 97 -4.51 -4.08 10.78
N VAL A 98 -3.45 -4.16 9.95
CA VAL A 98 -3.58 -4.07 8.50
C VAL A 98 -4.38 -5.24 7.93
N ALA A 99 -4.15 -6.46 8.42
CA ALA A 99 -4.88 -7.65 7.99
C ALA A 99 -6.38 -7.55 8.31
N VAL A 100 -6.74 -7.06 9.50
CA VAL A 100 -8.15 -6.83 9.88
C VAL A 100 -8.79 -5.78 8.98
N LEU A 101 -8.13 -4.65 8.74
CA LEU A 101 -8.66 -3.57 7.89
C LEU A 101 -8.83 -4.01 6.43
N LEU A 102 -7.85 -4.72 5.88
CA LEU A 102 -7.91 -5.27 4.52
C LEU A 102 -8.96 -6.38 4.43
N GLY A 103 -9.02 -7.27 5.42
CA GLY A 103 -10.00 -8.34 5.52
C GLY A 103 -11.43 -7.81 5.56
N TYR A 104 -11.69 -6.76 6.37
CA TYR A 104 -12.98 -6.08 6.39
C TYR A 104 -13.34 -5.49 5.03
N ARG A 105 -12.39 -4.83 4.35
CA ARG A 105 -12.62 -4.30 2.98
C ARG A 105 -12.97 -5.39 1.98
N VAL A 106 -12.28 -6.53 2.05
CA VAL A 106 -12.53 -7.69 1.18
C VAL A 106 -13.92 -8.25 1.46
N TYR A 107 -14.28 -8.44 2.72
CA TYR A 107 -15.59 -8.91 3.15
C TYR A 107 -16.73 -8.02 2.62
N VAL A 108 -16.62 -6.70 2.79
CA VAL A 108 -17.61 -5.73 2.26
C VAL A 108 -17.67 -5.78 0.73
N SER A 109 -16.53 -5.92 0.05
CA SER A 109 -16.48 -6.02 -1.42
C SER A 109 -17.15 -7.29 -1.94
N TYR A 110 -17.04 -8.41 -1.23
CA TYR A 110 -17.74 -9.65 -1.58
C TYR A 110 -19.24 -9.58 -1.26
N SER A 111 -19.61 -9.00 -0.12
CA SER A 111 -21.02 -8.83 0.29
C SER A 111 -21.82 -7.96 -0.69
N LYS A 112 -21.22 -6.89 -1.25
CA LYS A 112 -21.86 -6.06 -2.28
C LYS A 112 -22.10 -6.77 -3.62
N ARG A 113 -21.36 -7.84 -3.91
CA ARG A 113 -21.55 -8.66 -5.12
C ARG A 113 -22.62 -9.74 -4.93
N ALA A 114 -22.93 -10.08 -3.69
CA ALA A 114 -23.99 -11.00 -3.31
C ALA A 114 -25.35 -10.30 -3.09
N GLY A 115 -25.50 -9.06 -3.57
CA GLY A 115 -26.80 -8.39 -3.60
C GLY A 115 -27.81 -9.23 -4.39
N PRO A 116 -29.07 -9.33 -3.92
CA PRO A 116 -30.06 -10.24 -4.51
C PRO A 116 -30.17 -10.00 -6.01
N LYS A 117 -30.00 -11.07 -6.78
CA LYS A 117 -30.25 -11.10 -8.23
C LYS A 117 -31.67 -10.57 -8.43
N PRO A 118 -31.90 -9.47 -9.18
CA PRO A 118 -33.25 -8.96 -9.37
C PRO A 118 -34.07 -10.09 -9.98
N LEU A 119 -35.14 -10.49 -9.27
CA LEU A 119 -36.04 -11.52 -9.75
C LEU A 119 -36.55 -11.07 -11.10
N SER A 120 -36.31 -11.90 -12.13
CA SER A 120 -36.81 -11.65 -13.48
C SER A 120 -38.33 -11.46 -13.40
N LEU A 121 -38.84 -10.36 -13.94
CA LEU A 121 -40.25 -9.95 -13.91
C LEU A 121 -41.23 -11.05 -14.37
N THR A 122 -40.74 -12.08 -15.07
CA THR A 122 -41.45 -13.29 -15.47
C THR A 122 -41.97 -14.15 -14.29
N GLN A 123 -41.41 -14.02 -13.08
CA GLN A 123 -41.87 -14.76 -11.88
C GLN A 123 -42.95 -14.03 -11.06
N GLN A 124 -43.26 -12.76 -11.33
CA GLN A 124 -44.29 -11.99 -10.62
C GLN A 124 -45.68 -12.03 -11.29
N ALA A 125 -45.80 -12.64 -12.48
CA ALA A 125 -47.01 -12.63 -13.29
C ALA A 125 -47.73 -14.00 -13.33
N LYS A 126 -47.57 -14.84 -12.31
CA LYS A 126 -48.33 -16.09 -12.12
C LYS A 126 -48.88 -16.13 -10.71
#